data_AF-A0A6B2LVJ7-F1
#
_entry.id   AF-A0A6B2LVJ7-F1
#
_cell.length_a   1.000
_cell.length_b   1.000
_cell.length_c   1.000
_cell.angle_alpha   90.00
_cell.angle_beta   90.00
_cell.angle_gamma   90.00
#
_symmetry.space_group_name_H-M   'P 1'
#
loop_
_entity.id
_entity.type
_entity.pdbx_description
1 polymer ?
#
loop_
_entity_poly.entity_id
_entity_poly.type
_entity_poly.pdbx_seq_one_letter_code
_entity_poly.pdbx_strand_id
1 'polypeptide(L)' 'MWSSNGHENYDRLRPLIYPQTDVFLYVFSVVDPSSFEDIRTKWHPEASHHWPNMPIVLVGTKVDLR' A
#
# COMPACT_ATOMS: atom_id res chain seq x y z
N MET A 1 -6.59 -9.61 8.00
CA MET A 1 -6.37 -8.15 8.20
C MET A 1 -5.08 -8.01 9.00
N TRP A 2 -4.03 -7.41 8.44
CA TRP A 2 -2.76 -7.20 9.14
C TRP A 2 -2.49 -5.69 9.20
N SER A 3 -2.33 -5.19 10.42
CA SER A 3 -2.08 -3.79 10.73
C SER A 3 -0.61 -3.59 11.09
N SER A 4 -0.02 -2.55 10.50
CA SER A 4 1.14 -1.76 10.93
C SER A 4 2.27 -2.49 11.68
N ASN A 5 3.35 -2.80 10.97
CA ASN A 5 4.71 -2.59 11.48
C ASN A 5 5.70 -2.59 10.29
N GLY A 6 6.12 -1.40 9.90
CA GLY A 6 7.15 -1.19 8.87
C GLY A 6 8.53 -1.56 9.39
N HIS A 7 8.86 -2.85 9.40
CA HIS A 7 10.26 -3.26 9.45
C HIS A 7 10.75 -3.42 8.01
N GLU A 8 11.89 -2.82 7.69
CA GLU A 8 12.57 -2.90 6.38
C GLU A 8 12.86 -4.34 5.92
N ASN A 9 12.74 -5.32 6.83
CA ASN A 9 12.77 -6.74 6.52
C ASN A 9 11.50 -7.22 5.77
N TYR A 10 10.38 -6.51 5.88
CA TYR A 10 9.15 -6.81 5.15
C TYR A 10 9.21 -6.37 3.68
N ASP A 11 10.03 -5.39 3.29
CA ASP A 11 10.28 -5.07 1.87
C ASP A 11 10.79 -6.28 1.09
N ARG A 12 11.68 -7.06 1.71
CA ARG A 12 12.28 -8.25 1.08
C ARG A 12 11.39 -9.49 1.15
N LEU A 13 10.49 -9.54 2.15
CA LEU A 13 9.52 -10.64 2.31
C LEU A 13 8.23 -10.41 1.53
N ARG A 14 7.90 -9.16 1.21
CA ARG A 14 6.72 -8.78 0.43
C ARG A 14 6.59 -9.57 -0.87
N PRO A 15 7.62 -9.63 -1.75
CA PRO A 15 7.57 -10.43 -2.99
C PRO A 15 7.32 -11.93 -2.76
N LEU A 16 7.70 -12.47 -1.60
CA LEU A 16 7.53 -13.88 -1.24
C LEU A 16 6.13 -14.20 -0.68
N ILE A 17 5.40 -13.19 -0.18
CA ILE A 17 4.04 -13.32 0.38
C ILE A 17 2.96 -13.03 -0.68
N TYR A 18 3.33 -12.43 -1.83
CA TYR A 18 2.40 -12.16 -2.93
C TYR A 18 2.22 -13.21 -4.04
N PRO A 19 2.72 -14.46 -4.01
CA PRO A 19 2.30 -15.42 -5.03
C PRO A 19 0.78 -15.62 -4.90
N GLN A 20 0.05 -15.29 -5.97
CA GLN A 20 -1.43 -15.27 -6.08
C GLN A 20 -2.16 -14.07 -5.44
N THR A 21 -1.52 -12.90 -5.30
CA THR A 21 -2.30 -11.68 -5.01
C THR A 21 -2.98 -11.19 -6.28
N ASP A 22 -4.31 -11.06 -6.27
CA ASP A 22 -5.11 -10.58 -7.42
C ASP A 22 -5.40 -9.07 -7.38
N VAL A 23 -5.13 -8.39 -6.26
CA VAL A 23 -5.42 -6.96 -6.08
C VAL A 23 -4.54 -6.33 -5.01
N PHE A 24 -4.07 -5.10 -5.24
CA PHE A 24 -3.40 -4.29 -4.22
C PHE A 24 -4.37 -3.30 -3.57
N LEU A 25 -4.26 -3.13 -2.25
CA LEU A 25 -4.99 -2.10 -1.51
C LEU A 25 -4.00 -1.07 -0.97
N TYR A 26 -4.15 0.17 -1.41
CA TYR A 26 -3.44 1.31 -0.84
C TYR A 26 -4.35 2.05 0.14
N VAL A 27 -3.94 2.10 1.39
CA VAL A 27 -4.73 2.68 2.47
C VAL A 27 -4.06 3.96 2.94
N PHE A 28 -4.78 5.08 2.86
CA PHE A 28 -4.33 6.36 3.40
C PHE A 28 -5.34 6.94 4.37
N SER A 29 -4.92 7.90 5.18
CA SER A 29 -5.82 8.62 6.08
C SER A 29 -6.26 9.93 5.42
N VAL A 30 -7.56 10.21 5.37
CA VAL A 30 -8.05 11.46 4.75
C VAL A 30 -7.70 12.71 5.55
N VAL A 31 -7.33 12.54 6.82
CA VAL A 31 -6.87 13.62 7.71
C VAL A 31 -5.35 13.78 7.74
N ASP A 32 -4.59 12.86 7.15
CA ASP A 32 -3.14 12.98 7.01
C ASP A 32 -2.73 12.86 5.53
N PRO A 33 -2.55 13.99 4.82
CA PRO A 33 -2.15 14.00 3.41
C PRO A 33 -0.80 13.33 3.16
N SER A 34 0.09 13.32 4.16
CA SER A 34 1.42 12.69 4.08
C SER A 34 1.32 11.20 3.75
N SER A 35 0.36 10.51 4.38
CA SER A 35 0.06 9.09 4.09
C SER A 35 -0.28 8.83 2.62
N PHE A 36 -0.92 9.79 1.93
CA PHE A 36 -1.22 9.66 0.50
C PHE A 36 0.02 9.91 -0.37
N GLU A 37 0.87 10.87 0.01
CA GLU A 37 2.13 11.13 -0.68
C GLU A 37 3.11 9.96 -0.58
N ASP A 38 3.13 9.25 0.55
CA ASP A 38 3.91 8.02 0.70
C ASP A 38 3.48 6.93 -0.30
N ILE A 39 2.18 6.78 -0.54
CA ILE A 39 1.66 5.84 -1.56
C ILE A 39 2.19 6.22 -2.93
N ARG A 40 2.15 7.50 -3.29
CA ARG A 40 2.58 7.97 -4.60
C ARG A 40 4.08 7.85 -4.81
N THR A 41 4.87 8.14 -3.79
CA THR A 41 6.34 8.26 -3.91
C THR A 41 7.09 6.97 -3.58
N LYS A 42 6.52 6.09 -2.75
CA LYS A 42 7.18 4.87 -2.29
C LYS A 42 6.45 3.60 -2.75
N TRP A 43 5.18 3.45 -2.39
CA TRP A 43 4.48 2.16 -2.52
C TRP A 43 4.01 1.86 -3.95
N HIS A 44 3.56 2.88 -4.68
CA HIS A 44 3.10 2.73 -6.06
C HIS A 44 4.22 2.40 -7.06
N PRO A 45 5.38 3.09 -7.05
CA PRO A 45 6.50 2.72 -7.91
C PRO A 45 6.99 1.30 -7.68
N GLU A 46 7.05 0.85 -6.42
CA GLU A 46 7.50 -0.49 -6.06
C GLU A 46 6.53 -1.58 -6.58
N ALA A 47 5.23 -1.40 -6.35
CA ALA A 47 4.23 -2.38 -6.82
C ALA A 47 4.12 -2.40 -8.34
N SER A 48 4.19 -1.23 -9.01
CA SER A 48 4.16 -1.13 -10.47
C SER A 48 5.38 -1.81 -11.11
N HIS A 49 6.54 -1.76 -10.47
CA HIS A 49 7.74 -2.44 -10.94
C HIS A 49 7.62 -3.97 -10.91
N HIS A 50 7.02 -4.52 -9.86
CA HIS A 50 6.89 -5.98 -9.68
C HIS A 50 5.60 -6.56 -10.30
N TRP A 51 4.51 -5.79 -10.35
CA TRP A 51 3.18 -6.22 -10.79
C TRP A 51 2.45 -5.13 -11.59
N PRO A 52 2.89 -4.82 -12.83
CA PRO A 52 2.35 -3.71 -13.62
C PRO A 52 0.87 -3.85 -14.01
N ASN A 53 0.35 -5.08 -14.06
CA ASN A 53 -1.03 -5.37 -14.50
C ASN A 53 -2.00 -5.64 -13.34
N MET A 54 -1.55 -5.50 -12.09
CA MET A 54 -2.39 -5.80 -10.95
C MET A 54 -3.38 -4.66 -10.68
N PRO A 55 -4.68 -4.93 -10.52
CA PRO A 55 -5.62 -3.88 -10.14
C PRO A 55 -5.26 -3.32 -8.76
N ILE A 56 -5.44 -2.01 -8.61
CA ILE A 56 -5.12 -1.27 -7.40
C ILE A 56 -6.39 -0.58 -6.91
N VAL A 57 -6.70 -0.75 -5.63
CA VAL A 57 -7.80 -0.09 -4.93
C VAL A 57 -7.22 0.90 -3.93
N LEU A 58 -7.61 2.16 -4.05
CA LEU A 58 -7.25 3.21 -3.10
C LEU A 58 -8.36 3.37 -2.05
N VAL A 59 -8.00 3.29 -0.77
CA VAL A 59 -8.93 3.35 0.36
C VAL A 59 -8.57 4.53 1.27
N GLY A 60 -9.46 5.51 1.35
CA GLY A 60 -9.38 6.61 2.31
C GLY A 60 -10.02 6.23 3.64
N THR A 61 -9.26 6.30 4.72
CA THR A 61 -9.68 5.97 6.09
C THR A 61 -9.78 7.20 6.97
N LYS A 62 -10.41 7.06 8.15
CA LYS A 62 -10.67 8.15 9.11
C LYS A 62 -11.54 9.27 8.53
N VAL A 63 -12.55 8.90 7.75
CA VAL A 63 -13.49 9.86 7.13
C VAL A 63 -14.35 10.55 8.18
N ASP A 64 -14.55 9.93 9.35
CA ASP A 64 -15.25 10.53 10.49
C ASP A 64 -14.54 11.74 11.11
N LEU A 65 -13.22 11.85 10.91
CA LEU A 65 -12.41 12.96 11.40
C LEU A 65 -12.34 14.14 10.41
N ARG A 66 -13.09 14.07 9.32
CA ARG A 66 -13.15 15.09 8.26
C ARG A 66 -14.33 16.04 8.44
#